data_AF-B2IFT5-F1
#
_entry.id   AF-B2IFT5-F1
#
_cell.length_a   1.000
_cell.length_b   1.000
_cell.length_c   1.000
_cell.angle_alpha   90.00
_cell.angle_beta   90.00
_cell.angle_gamma   90.00
#
_symmetry.space_group_name_H-M   'P 1'
#
loop_
_entity.id
_entity.type
_entity.pdbx_description
1 polymer ?
#
loop_
_entity_poly.entity_id
_entity_poly.type
_entity_poly.pdbx_seq_one_letter_code
_entity_poly.pdbx_strand_id
1 'polypeptide(L)'
;MVSNEKARAALTAHPLPESPWIEVTDEAILIKAGFSEQLLQLLRWVPKVQWRPDKRYWVVPLSGAETVRAVLPEITRLSELTLPGKGKSVVSETPHSDEEMFREAARLLFGAEWQRETALALGRNETELARWLLGEHAFGDADELLRDMLALMRQRASRIEEEADRFQAALERRTAGVQPANP
;
A
#
# COMPACT_ATOMS: atom_id res chain seq x y z
N MET A 1 2.62 -22.24 31.74
CA MET A 1 2.44 -22.10 30.28
C MET A 1 0.95 -21.95 30.02
N VAL A 2 0.52 -20.86 29.40
CA VAL A 2 -0.87 -20.72 28.94
C VAL A 2 -1.05 -21.73 27.81
N SER A 3 -1.95 -22.71 27.97
CA SER A 3 -2.29 -23.63 26.88
C SER A 3 -2.82 -22.82 25.69
N ASN A 4 -2.47 -23.18 24.46
CA ASN A 4 -2.95 -22.50 23.24
C ASN A 4 -4.48 -22.33 23.23
N GLU A 5 -5.20 -23.24 23.87
CA GLU A 5 -6.64 -23.22 24.04
C GLU A 5 -7.14 -22.03 24.89
N LYS A 6 -6.42 -21.67 25.96
CA LYS A 6 -6.72 -20.49 26.79
C LYS A 6 -6.37 -19.19 26.06
N ALA A 7 -5.28 -19.19 25.29
CA ALA A 7 -4.89 -18.04 24.48
C ALA A 7 -5.91 -17.76 23.36
N ARG A 8 -6.43 -18.82 22.74
CA ARG A 8 -7.52 -18.72 21.75
C ARG A 8 -8.80 -18.19 22.37
N ALA A 9 -9.21 -18.72 23.53
CA ALA A 9 -10.39 -18.23 24.24
C ALA A 9 -10.27 -16.74 24.61
N ALA A 10 -9.08 -16.29 25.01
CA ALA A 10 -8.81 -14.87 25.30
C ALA A 10 -8.87 -13.99 24.04
N LEU A 11 -8.36 -14.47 22.90
CA LEU A 11 -8.47 -13.78 21.61
C LEU A 11 -9.92 -13.71 21.10
N THR A 12 -10.74 -14.73 21.35
CA THR A 12 -12.17 -14.69 21.03
C THR A 12 -12.93 -13.70 21.92
N ALA A 13 -12.61 -13.67 23.22
CA ALA A 13 -13.22 -12.73 24.16
C ALA A 13 -12.77 -11.27 23.93
N HIS A 14 -11.53 -11.09 23.50
CA HIS A 14 -10.91 -9.80 23.23
C HIS A 14 -10.11 -9.84 21.93
N PRO A 15 -10.78 -9.65 20.77
CA PRO A 15 -10.10 -9.66 19.48
C PRO A 15 -9.01 -8.59 19.43
N LEU A 16 -7.97 -8.85 18.64
CA LEU A 16 -7.00 -7.82 18.32
C LEU A 16 -7.69 -6.74 17.48
N PRO A 17 -7.36 -5.45 17.68
CA PRO A 17 -7.85 -4.40 16.81
C PRO A 17 -7.48 -4.69 15.36
N GLU A 18 -8.40 -4.42 14.44
CA GLU A 18 -8.21 -4.68 13.03
C GLU A 18 -6.98 -3.92 12.51
N SER A 19 -6.08 -4.64 11.86
CA SER A 19 -4.87 -4.07 11.26
C SER A 19 -4.53 -4.85 9.99
N PRO A 20 -4.28 -4.17 8.85
CA PRO A 20 -3.93 -4.84 7.59
C PRO A 20 -2.59 -5.60 7.68
N TRP A 21 -1.81 -5.29 8.71
CA TRP A 21 -0.51 -5.87 8.98
C TRP A 21 -0.58 -7.08 9.91
N ILE A 22 -1.74 -7.36 10.51
CA ILE A 22 -1.89 -8.47 11.45
C ILE A 22 -2.91 -9.46 10.93
N GLU A 23 -2.54 -10.72 10.95
CA GLU A 23 -3.41 -11.83 10.61
C GLU A 23 -3.38 -12.85 11.74
N VAL A 24 -4.54 -13.15 12.31
CA VAL A 24 -4.67 -14.15 13.38
C VAL A 24 -5.10 -15.45 12.73
N THR A 25 -4.27 -16.47 12.87
CA THR A 25 -4.56 -17.85 12.43
C THR A 25 -4.86 -18.72 13.65
N ASP A 26 -5.33 -19.96 13.42
CA ASP A 26 -5.61 -20.92 14.50
C ASP A 26 -4.35 -21.32 15.29
N GLU A 27 -3.16 -21.11 14.73
CA GLU A 27 -1.89 -21.54 15.32
C GLU A 27 -1.03 -20.38 15.84
N ALA A 28 -1.12 -19.21 15.21
CA ALA A 28 -0.25 -18.06 15.50
C ALA A 28 -0.84 -16.72 15.04
N ILE A 29 -0.28 -15.64 15.59
CA ILE A 29 -0.46 -14.27 15.10
C ILE A 29 0.67 -13.98 14.11
N LEU A 30 0.32 -13.61 12.89
CA LEU A 30 1.25 -13.22 11.84
C LEU A 30 1.31 -11.71 11.76
N ILE A 31 2.51 -11.13 11.85
CA ILE A 31 2.74 -9.70 11.67
C ILE A 31 3.48 -9.50 10.34
N LYS A 32 2.77 -8.98 9.35
CA LYS A 32 3.26 -8.63 8.01
C LYS A 32 4.08 -7.33 8.12
N ALA A 33 5.31 -7.44 8.55
CA ALA A 33 6.28 -6.35 8.60
C ALA A 33 7.60 -6.85 8.02
N GLY A 34 8.45 -5.99 7.48
CA GLY A 34 9.83 -6.36 7.19
C GLY A 34 10.63 -6.64 8.47
N PHE A 35 11.85 -7.13 8.30
CA PHE A 35 12.76 -7.26 9.43
C PHE A 35 13.11 -5.87 9.99
N SER A 36 12.95 -5.70 11.30
CA SER A 36 13.34 -4.49 12.01
C SER A 36 13.83 -4.86 13.40
N GLU A 37 14.98 -4.30 13.79
CA GLU A 37 15.52 -4.46 15.15
C GLU A 37 14.58 -3.88 16.20
N GLN A 38 13.84 -2.83 15.86
CA GLN A 38 12.83 -2.23 16.75
C GLN A 38 11.68 -3.21 17.00
N LEU A 39 11.21 -3.91 15.95
CA LEU A 39 10.16 -4.91 16.08
C LEU A 39 10.63 -6.12 16.90
N LEU A 40 11.89 -6.53 16.71
CA LEU A 40 12.53 -7.57 17.52
C LEU A 40 12.59 -7.17 19.01
N GLN A 41 12.91 -5.92 19.32
CA GLN A 41 12.95 -5.42 20.71
C GLN A 41 11.57 -5.39 21.36
N LEU A 42 10.53 -5.00 20.62
CA LEU A 42 9.16 -5.00 21.12
C LEU A 42 8.66 -6.42 21.42
N LEU A 43 9.02 -7.38 20.57
CA LEU A 43 8.60 -8.77 20.68
C LEU A 43 9.53 -9.65 21.54
N ARG A 44 10.63 -9.10 22.09
CA ARG A 44 11.67 -9.87 22.81
C ARG A 44 11.16 -10.67 24.00
N TRP A 45 10.07 -10.22 24.62
CA TRP A 45 9.46 -10.86 25.79
C TRP A 45 8.45 -11.95 25.43
N VAL A 46 8.10 -12.05 24.15
CA VAL A 46 7.18 -13.09 23.67
C VAL A 46 8.00 -14.34 23.34
N PRO A 47 7.74 -15.47 24.00
CA PRO A 47 8.52 -16.68 23.76
C PRO A 47 8.27 -17.21 22.35
N LYS A 48 9.32 -17.75 21.71
CA LYS A 48 9.26 -18.42 20.40
C LYS A 48 8.78 -17.55 19.22
N VAL A 49 8.95 -16.23 19.31
CA VAL A 49 8.78 -15.36 18.14
C VAL A 49 9.83 -15.69 17.09
N GLN A 50 9.41 -15.75 15.83
CA GLN A 50 10.29 -16.08 14.71
C GLN A 50 10.07 -15.15 13.53
N TRP A 51 11.15 -14.59 12.99
CA TRP A 51 11.13 -13.91 11.70
C TRP A 51 11.16 -14.94 10.56
N ARG A 52 10.30 -14.78 9.54
CA ARG A 52 10.29 -15.59 8.32
C ARG A 52 10.73 -14.72 7.13
N PRO A 53 12.01 -14.80 6.70
CA PRO A 53 12.52 -13.97 5.62
C PRO A 53 11.84 -14.25 4.27
N ASP A 54 11.53 -15.52 3.99
CA ASP A 54 10.97 -15.96 2.70
C ASP A 54 9.62 -15.32 2.39
N LYS A 55 8.81 -15.11 3.43
CA LYS A 55 7.45 -14.56 3.32
C LYS A 55 7.30 -13.16 3.93
N ARG A 56 8.41 -12.61 4.45
CA ARG A 56 8.51 -11.30 5.09
C ARG A 56 7.43 -11.04 6.15
N TYR A 57 7.30 -11.96 7.11
CA TYR A 57 6.44 -11.75 8.28
C TYR A 57 7.05 -12.33 9.56
N TRP A 58 6.59 -11.84 10.70
CA TRP A 58 6.89 -12.38 12.01
C TRP A 58 5.79 -13.36 12.43
N VAL A 59 6.19 -14.50 12.98
CA VAL A 59 5.31 -15.49 13.60
C VAL A 59 5.38 -15.30 15.10
N VAL A 60 4.24 -14.95 15.70
CA VAL A 60 4.08 -14.74 17.13
C VAL A 60 3.10 -15.78 17.65
N PRO A 61 3.44 -16.57 18.67
CA PRO A 61 2.48 -17.50 19.27
C PRO A 61 1.26 -16.77 19.84
N LEU A 62 0.10 -17.44 19.86
CA LEU A 62 -1.15 -16.87 20.39
C LEU A 62 -1.02 -16.37 21.83
N SER A 63 -0.14 -16.96 22.64
CA SER A 63 0.15 -16.50 24.01
C SER A 63 0.73 -15.08 24.07
N GLY A 64 1.25 -14.55 22.95
CA GLY A 64 1.76 -13.19 22.82
C GLY A 64 0.70 -12.15 22.48
N ALA A 65 -0.59 -12.53 22.38
CA ALA A 65 -1.69 -11.65 21.98
C ALA A 65 -1.74 -10.33 22.77
N GLU A 66 -1.60 -10.39 24.09
CA GLU A 66 -1.60 -9.19 24.94
C GLU A 66 -0.45 -8.24 24.63
N THR A 67 0.76 -8.80 24.41
CA THR A 67 1.93 -8.00 24.03
C THR A 67 1.74 -7.36 22.67
N VAL A 68 1.23 -8.12 21.69
CA VAL A 68 0.90 -7.61 20.36
C VAL A 68 -0.13 -6.49 20.46
N ARG A 69 -1.18 -6.65 21.29
CA ARG A 69 -2.20 -5.61 21.50
C ARG A 69 -1.61 -4.33 22.08
N ALA A 70 -0.72 -4.45 23.06
CA ALA A 70 -0.10 -3.31 23.73
C ALA A 70 0.84 -2.50 22.82
N VAL A 71 1.50 -3.17 21.86
CA VAL A 71 2.48 -2.54 20.95
C VAL A 71 1.97 -2.41 19.52
N LEU A 72 0.66 -2.62 19.31
CA LEU A 72 0.03 -2.60 17.99
C LEU A 72 0.27 -1.31 17.20
N PRO A 73 0.12 -0.10 17.79
CA PRO A 73 0.34 1.14 17.03
C PRO A 73 1.76 1.24 16.47
N GLU A 74 2.73 0.76 17.24
CA GLU A 74 4.14 0.76 16.85
C GLU A 74 4.45 -0.33 15.82
N ILE A 75 3.83 -1.52 15.95
CA ILE A 75 3.89 -2.56 14.91
C ILE A 75 3.37 -2.02 13.58
N THR A 76 2.23 -1.33 13.56
CA THR A 76 1.66 -0.72 12.35
C THR A 76 2.64 0.28 11.73
N ARG A 77 3.15 1.22 12.54
CA ARG A 77 4.16 2.21 12.10
C ARG A 77 5.39 1.56 11.47
N LEU A 78 5.91 0.51 12.10
CA LEU A 78 7.09 -0.20 11.61
C LEU A 78 6.80 -1.05 10.37
N SER A 79 5.59 -1.60 10.26
CA SER A 79 5.15 -2.37 9.09
C SER A 79 5.07 -1.47 7.85
N GLU A 80 4.55 -0.25 7.99
CA GLU A 80 4.50 0.77 6.93
C GLU A 80 5.89 1.18 6.42
N LEU A 81 6.85 1.35 7.34
CA LEU A 81 8.21 1.75 7.00
C LEU A 81 9.01 0.64 6.31
N THR A 82 8.77 -0.61 6.70
CA THR A 82 9.56 -1.76 6.25
C THR A 82 8.96 -2.48 5.05
N LEU A 83 7.65 -2.30 4.80
CA LEU A 83 6.95 -2.76 3.61
C LEU A 83 6.28 -1.55 2.92
N PRO A 84 7.03 -0.71 2.20
CA PRO A 84 6.46 0.33 1.38
C PRO A 84 5.66 -0.34 0.24
N GLY A 85 4.34 -0.43 0.40
CA GLY A 85 3.46 -1.03 -0.60
C GLY A 85 2.11 -1.57 -0.10
N LYS A 86 1.88 -1.69 1.22
CA LYS A 86 0.58 -2.12 1.78
C LYS A 86 -0.02 -1.20 2.86
N GLY A 87 0.68 -0.12 3.22
CA GLY A 87 0.30 0.79 4.33
C GLY A 87 -0.66 1.92 4.02
N LYS A 88 -1.10 2.04 2.77
CA LYS A 88 -2.22 2.92 2.40
C LYS A 88 -3.24 2.11 1.64
N SER A 89 -3.96 1.27 2.37
CA SER A 89 -5.23 0.71 1.95
C SER A 89 -5.90 0.13 3.18
N VAL A 90 -6.39 1.02 4.04
CA VAL A 90 -7.76 0.82 4.50
C VAL A 90 -8.61 1.06 3.25
N VAL A 91 -8.66 0.06 2.36
CA VAL A 91 -9.81 -0.08 1.48
C VAL A 91 -10.89 -0.55 2.45
N SER A 92 -11.53 0.42 3.10
CA SER A 92 -12.93 0.24 3.38
C SER A 92 -13.54 -0.14 2.04
N GLU A 93 -14.18 -1.29 1.96
CA GLU A 93 -15.13 -1.63 0.89
C GLU A 93 -16.37 -0.71 0.95
N THR A 94 -16.20 0.55 1.36
CA THR A 94 -17.11 1.61 0.98
C THR A 94 -16.96 1.80 -0.52
N PRO A 95 -18.07 1.79 -1.28
CA PRO A 95 -18.02 2.21 -2.67
C PRO A 95 -17.38 3.60 -2.67
N HIS A 96 -16.19 3.70 -3.28
CA HIS A 96 -15.49 4.98 -3.39
C HIS A 96 -16.43 5.87 -4.18
N SER A 97 -16.73 7.06 -3.65
CA SER A 97 -17.54 8.00 -4.43
C SER A 97 -16.76 8.35 -5.70
N ASP A 98 -17.46 8.74 -6.76
CA ASP A 98 -16.83 9.10 -8.03
C ASP A 98 -15.75 10.18 -7.84
N GLU A 99 -15.96 11.09 -6.89
CA GLU A 99 -15.01 12.14 -6.50
C GLU A 99 -13.74 11.57 -5.85
N GLU A 100 -13.86 10.53 -5.02
CA GLU A 100 -12.74 9.87 -4.36
C GLU A 100 -11.90 9.10 -5.37
N MET A 101 -12.55 8.31 -6.23
CA MET A 101 -11.89 7.57 -7.31
C MET A 101 -11.11 8.52 -8.22
N PHE A 102 -11.74 9.64 -8.61
CA PHE A 102 -11.09 10.65 -9.42
C PHE A 102 -9.88 11.29 -8.72
N ARG A 103 -10.01 11.65 -7.44
CA ARG A 103 -8.94 12.27 -6.65
C ARG A 103 -7.73 11.36 -6.50
N GLU A 104 -7.94 10.07 -6.27
CA GLU A 104 -6.86 9.09 -6.17
C GLU A 104 -6.14 8.90 -7.50
N ALA A 105 -6.89 8.74 -8.59
CA ALA A 105 -6.34 8.61 -9.94
C ALA A 105 -5.50 9.85 -10.33
N ALA A 106 -6.03 11.04 -10.07
CA ALA A 106 -5.34 12.29 -10.38
C ALA A 106 -4.04 12.45 -9.59
N ARG A 107 -4.06 12.13 -8.29
CA ARG A 107 -2.86 12.15 -7.43
C ARG A 107 -1.80 11.17 -7.91
N LEU A 108 -2.20 10.00 -8.39
CA LEU A 108 -1.29 9.01 -8.94
C LEU A 108 -0.57 9.54 -10.19
N LEU A 109 -1.27 10.25 -11.07
CA LEU A 109 -0.72 10.75 -12.32
C LEU A 109 0.16 12.01 -12.17
N PHE A 110 -0.22 12.92 -11.28
CA PHE A 110 0.32 14.29 -11.25
C PHE A 110 0.90 14.71 -9.89
N GLY A 111 0.79 13.88 -8.85
CA GLY A 111 1.38 14.15 -7.55
C GLY A 111 0.68 15.30 -6.80
N ALA A 112 1.46 16.22 -6.23
CA ALA A 112 0.94 17.30 -5.38
C ALA A 112 0.08 18.32 -6.15
N GLU A 113 0.43 18.58 -7.41
CA GLU A 113 -0.21 19.59 -8.28
C GLU A 113 -1.35 19.01 -9.12
N TRP A 114 -1.93 17.88 -8.68
CA TRP A 114 -2.87 17.13 -9.48
C TRP A 114 -4.11 17.90 -9.91
N GLN A 115 -4.59 18.87 -9.12
CA GLN A 115 -5.81 19.62 -9.45
C GLN A 115 -5.67 20.40 -10.75
N ARG A 116 -4.61 21.21 -10.84
CA ARG A 116 -4.31 22.06 -11.99
C ARG A 116 -3.94 21.21 -13.22
N GLU A 117 -3.04 20.26 -13.03
CA GLU A 117 -2.53 19.43 -14.14
C GLU A 117 -3.62 18.51 -14.71
N THR A 118 -4.50 17.97 -13.86
CA THR A 118 -5.63 17.16 -14.32
C THR A 118 -6.66 17.98 -15.07
N ALA A 119 -7.03 19.16 -14.56
CA ALA A 119 -7.96 20.05 -15.26
C ALA A 119 -7.43 20.42 -16.66
N LEU A 120 -6.14 20.72 -16.75
CA LEU A 120 -5.48 21.02 -18.02
C LEU A 120 -5.43 19.79 -18.95
N ALA A 121 -5.08 18.61 -18.43
CA ALA A 121 -4.99 17.38 -19.22
C ALA A 121 -6.35 16.91 -19.76
N LEU A 122 -7.42 17.12 -19.01
CA LEU A 122 -8.79 16.77 -19.40
C LEU A 122 -9.51 17.89 -20.16
N GLY A 123 -8.87 19.05 -20.32
CA GLY A 123 -9.49 20.22 -20.96
C GLY A 123 -10.72 20.75 -20.21
N ARG A 124 -10.79 20.53 -18.89
CA ARG A 124 -11.93 20.92 -18.04
C ARG A 124 -11.63 22.19 -17.27
N ASN A 125 -12.69 22.90 -16.86
CA ASN A 125 -12.55 24.07 -16.01
C ASN A 125 -12.15 23.64 -14.59
N GLU A 126 -11.01 24.13 -14.11
CA GLU A 126 -10.48 23.84 -12.77
C GLU A 126 -11.47 24.20 -11.65
N THR A 127 -12.23 25.28 -11.80
CA THR A 127 -13.16 25.75 -10.77
C THR A 127 -14.41 24.86 -10.69
N GLU A 128 -14.90 24.38 -11.83
CA GLU A 128 -16.05 23.46 -11.89
C GLU A 128 -15.67 22.09 -11.34
N LEU A 129 -14.48 21.61 -11.70
CA LEU A 129 -13.92 20.37 -11.16
C LEU A 129 -13.74 20.46 -9.63
N ALA A 130 -13.21 21.58 -9.12
CA ALA A 130 -13.04 21.79 -7.69
C ALA A 130 -14.37 21.81 -6.93
N ARG A 131 -15.41 22.48 -7.47
CA ARG A 131 -16.75 22.49 -6.86
C ARG A 131 -17.40 21.12 -6.81
N TRP A 132 -17.28 20.35 -7.89
CA TRP A 132 -17.76 18.96 -7.91
C TRP A 132 -17.04 18.10 -6.87
N LEU A 133 -15.71 18.20 -6.79
CA LEU A 133 -14.91 17.46 -5.81
C LEU A 133 -15.19 17.82 -4.34
N LEU A 134 -15.83 18.96 -4.09
CA LEU A 134 -16.31 19.39 -2.77
C LEU A 134 -17.76 18.94 -2.49
N GLY A 135 -18.42 18.30 -3.46
CA GLY A 135 -19.83 17.90 -3.37
C GLY A 135 -20.80 19.07 -3.50
N GLU A 136 -20.34 20.26 -3.91
CA GLU A 136 -21.16 21.47 -4.00
C GLU A 136 -22.04 21.49 -5.27
N HIS A 137 -21.68 20.70 -6.28
CA HIS A 137 -22.42 20.59 -7.54
C HIS A 137 -22.35 19.18 -8.11
N ALA A 138 -23.49 18.64 -8.54
CA ALA A 138 -23.50 17.40 -9.31
C ALA A 138 -22.89 17.67 -10.69
N PHE A 139 -21.82 16.96 -11.04
CA PHE A 139 -21.26 17.04 -12.38
C PHE A 139 -22.12 16.15 -13.28
N GLY A 140 -22.90 16.77 -14.17
CA GLY A 140 -23.85 16.05 -15.04
C GLY A 140 -23.21 14.93 -15.87
N ASP A 141 -21.90 15.04 -16.14
CA ASP A 141 -21.12 14.11 -16.95
C ASP A 141 -20.02 13.38 -16.13
N ALA A 142 -20.25 13.11 -14.85
CA ALA A 142 -19.25 12.47 -13.96
C ALA A 142 -18.72 11.13 -14.52
N ASP A 143 -19.60 10.31 -15.10
CA ASP A 143 -19.23 9.05 -15.75
C ASP A 143 -18.29 9.25 -16.94
N GLU A 144 -18.54 10.28 -17.75
CA GLU A 144 -17.69 10.61 -18.91
C GLU A 144 -16.33 11.11 -18.42
N LEU A 145 -16.32 11.96 -17.38
CA LEU A 145 -15.11 12.44 -16.74
C LEU A 145 -14.24 11.29 -16.19
N LEU A 146 -14.85 10.29 -15.55
CA LEU A 146 -14.13 9.11 -15.07
C LEU A 146 -13.58 8.24 -16.21
N ARG A 147 -14.31 8.10 -17.32
CA ARG A 147 -13.82 7.40 -18.52
C ARG A 147 -12.67 8.14 -19.18
N ASP A 148 -12.73 9.47 -19.26
CA ASP A 148 -11.65 10.32 -19.78
C ASP A 148 -10.39 10.16 -18.90
N MET A 149 -10.56 10.17 -17.58
CA MET A 149 -9.48 9.92 -16.63
C MET A 149 -8.87 8.53 -16.81
N LEU A 150 -9.69 7.48 -16.97
CA LEU A 150 -9.21 6.12 -17.22
C LEU A 150 -8.42 6.02 -18.54
N ALA A 151 -8.90 6.69 -19.59
CA ALA A 151 -8.20 6.73 -20.88
C ALA A 151 -6.83 7.41 -20.74
N LEU A 152 -6.77 8.53 -20.00
CA LEU A 152 -5.53 9.24 -19.71
C LEU A 152 -4.55 8.37 -18.92
N MET A 153 -5.02 7.63 -17.90
CA MET A 153 -4.20 6.70 -17.13
C MET A 153 -3.59 5.61 -18.01
N ARG A 154 -4.39 4.99 -18.89
CA ARG A 154 -3.93 3.96 -19.82
C ARG A 154 -2.91 4.49 -20.82
N GLN A 155 -3.16 5.69 -21.36
CA GLN A 155 -2.22 6.35 -22.26
C GLN A 155 -0.88 6.63 -21.57
N ARG A 156 -0.91 7.10 -20.31
CA ARG A 156 0.30 7.37 -19.54
C ARG A 156 1.09 6.10 -19.23
N ALA A 157 0.40 5.02 -18.86
CA ALA A 157 1.02 3.72 -18.63
C ALA A 157 1.76 3.21 -19.88
N SER A 158 1.08 3.20 -21.04
CA SER A 158 1.67 2.81 -22.33
C SER A 158 2.93 3.62 -22.65
N ARG A 159 2.89 4.94 -22.44
CA ARG A 159 4.05 5.80 -22.68
C ARG A 159 5.23 5.48 -21.75
N ILE A 160 4.96 5.17 -20.48
CA ILE A 160 6.01 4.80 -19.52
C ILE A 160 6.65 3.47 -19.93
N GLU A 161 5.85 2.49 -20.37
CA GLU A 161 6.34 1.21 -20.88
C GLU A 161 7.24 1.42 -22.11
N GLU A 162 6.80 2.21 -23.10
CA GLU A 162 7.61 2.53 -24.28
C GLU A 162 8.93 3.24 -23.96
N GLU A 163 8.94 4.14 -22.98
CA GLU A 163 10.16 4.82 -22.53
C GLU A 163 11.08 3.85 -21.76
N ALA A 164 10.52 2.94 -20.96
CA ALA A 164 11.28 1.91 -20.26
C ALA A 164 11.97 0.96 -21.25
N ASP A 165 11.27 0.52 -22.30
CA ASP A 165 11.84 -0.31 -23.38
C ASP A 165 12.96 0.44 -24.12
N ARG A 166 12.74 1.72 -24.44
CA ARG A 166 13.78 2.55 -25.06
C ARG A 166 15.00 2.72 -24.15
N PHE A 167 14.79 2.88 -22.85
CA PHE A 167 15.86 2.97 -21.87
C PHE A 167 16.63 1.66 -21.75
N GLN A 168 15.95 0.51 -21.72
CA GLN A 168 16.57 -0.82 -21.74
C GLN A 168 17.43 -1.01 -22.99
N ALA A 169 16.90 -0.71 -24.17
CA ALA A 169 17.65 -0.83 -25.43
C ALA A 169 18.89 0.10 -25.47
N ALA A 170 18.85 1.24 -24.78
CA ALA A 170 20.01 2.12 -24.65
C ALA A 170 21.06 1.55 -23.68
N LEU A 171 20.63 0.92 -22.58
CA LEU A 171 21.52 0.23 -21.64
C LEU A 171 22.24 -0.95 -22.32
N GLU A 172 21.52 -1.78 -23.09
CA GLU A 172 22.08 -2.92 -23.80
C GLU A 172 23.15 -2.49 -24.82
N ARG A 173 22.86 -1.44 -25.61
CA ARG A 173 23.83 -0.84 -26.55
C ARG A 173 25.08 -0.33 -25.84
N ARG A 174 24.92 0.30 -24.68
CA ARG A 174 26.05 0.77 -23.87
C ARG A 174 26.89 -0.40 -23.35
N THR A 175 26.27 -1.48 -22.89
CA THR A 175 27.00 -2.66 -22.42
C THR A 175 27.70 -3.42 -23.55
N ALA A 176 27.07 -3.52 -24.73
CA ALA A 176 27.67 -4.17 -25.90
C ALA A 176 28.85 -3.38 -26.50
N GLY A 177 28.82 -2.05 -26.43
CA GLY A 177 29.93 -1.19 -26.87
C GLY A 177 31.14 -1.16 -25.94
N VAL A 178 31.05 -1.78 -24.75
CA VAL A 178 32.13 -1.84 -23.74
C VAL A 178 32.87 -3.18 -23.78
N GLN A 179 32.67 -4.01 -24.82
CA GLN A 179 33.43 -5.25 -24.96
C GLN A 179 34.89 -4.92 -25.34
N PRO A 180 35.88 -5.16 -24.45
CA PRO A 180 37.27 -4.89 -24.77
C PRO A 180 37.71 -5.84 -25.89
N ALA A 181 38.26 -5.27 -26.96
CA ALA A 181 39.02 -6.01 -27.95
C ALA A 181 40.15 -6.75 -27.21
N ASN A 182 40.00 -8.07 -27.06
CA ASN A 182 41.04 -8.91 -26.50
C ASN A 182 41.98 -9.28 -27.67
N PRO A 183 43.29 -9.00 -27.56
CA PRO A 183 44.28 -9.25 -28.61
C PRO A 183 44.52 -10.73 -28.89
#